data_AF-R9KRQ3-F1
#
_entry.id   AF-R9KRQ3-F1
#
_cell.length_a   1.000
_cell.length_b   1.000
_cell.length_c   1.000
_cell.angle_alpha   90.00
_cell.angle_beta   90.00
_cell.angle_gamma   90.00
#
_symmetry.space_group_name_H-M   'P 1'
#
loop_
_entity.id
_entity.type
_entity.pdbx_description
1 polymer ?
#
loop_
_entity_poly.entity_id
_entity_poly.type
_entity_poly.pdbx_seq_one_letter_code
_entity_poly.pdbx_strand_id
1 'polypeptide(L)'
;MQEMSFEYGGHHFIPERQFTKREDDFFKITRRLKTDRELGFFAADYYGRGSQKFPYSYDDFYAASTDKKCDIFRCVENGRLYVPCQYELQQYMDGKQQEIPQGHTTMPKERGQKKERRNAYER
;
A
#
# COMPACT_ATOMS: atom_id res chain seq x y z
N MET A 1 -12.24 -2.69 -19.16
CA MET A 1 -10.78 -2.64 -19.39
C MET A 1 -10.20 -3.69 -18.48
N GLN A 2 -9.51 -4.69 -19.04
CA GLN A 2 -9.20 -5.93 -18.34
C GLN A 2 -8.23 -5.64 -17.17
N GLU A 3 -8.72 -5.76 -15.93
CA GLU A 3 -7.89 -5.87 -14.72
C GLU A 3 -7.14 -7.21 -14.78
N MET A 4 -6.12 -7.29 -15.64
CA MET A 4 -5.22 -8.44 -15.71
C MET A 4 -4.18 -8.26 -14.61
N SER A 5 -4.53 -8.69 -13.40
CA SER A 5 -3.56 -8.87 -12.35
C SER A 5 -2.50 -9.89 -12.79
N PHE A 6 -1.28 -9.73 -12.30
CA PHE A 6 -0.21 -10.72 -12.47
C PHE A 6 0.28 -11.18 -11.10
N GLU A 7 0.78 -12.42 -11.06
CA GLU A 7 1.37 -12.98 -9.86
C GLU A 7 2.88 -12.69 -9.82
N TYR A 8 3.38 -12.25 -8.68
CA TYR A 8 4.80 -12.11 -8.40
C TYR A 8 5.09 -12.46 -6.95
N GLY A 9 5.97 -13.45 -6.72
CA GLY A 9 6.33 -13.91 -5.38
C GLY A 9 5.12 -14.33 -4.53
N GLY A 10 4.12 -14.95 -5.16
CA GLY A 10 2.88 -15.38 -4.50
C GLY A 10 1.85 -14.28 -4.25
N HIS A 11 2.12 -13.04 -4.67
CA HIS A 11 1.21 -11.90 -4.52
C HIS A 11 0.64 -11.45 -5.86
N HIS A 12 -0.57 -10.90 -5.85
CA HIS A 12 -1.25 -10.44 -7.07
C HIS A 12 -1.20 -8.91 -7.18
N PHE A 13 -0.72 -8.42 -8.32
CA PHE A 13 -0.59 -6.98 -8.58
C PHE A 13 -1.40 -6.56 -9.79
N ILE A 14 -2.12 -5.44 -9.66
CA ILE A 14 -2.87 -4.79 -10.75
C ILE A 14 -2.14 -3.51 -11.15
N PRO A 15 -1.77 -3.33 -12.43
CA PRO A 15 -1.25 -2.05 -12.91
C PRO A 15 -2.35 -0.99 -12.84
N GLU A 16 -2.13 0.08 -12.06
CA GLU A 16 -3.13 1.14 -11.88
C GLU A 16 -2.90 2.31 -12.83
N ARG A 17 -1.71 2.93 -12.73
CA ARG A 17 -1.39 4.15 -13.48
C ARG A 17 0.10 4.44 -13.53
N GLN A 18 0.45 5.40 -14.38
CA GLN A 18 1.78 6.03 -14.46
C GLN A 18 1.81 7.32 -13.63
N PHE A 19 3.02 7.77 -13.28
CA PHE A 19 3.20 9.10 -12.73
C PHE A 19 2.86 10.16 -13.77
N THR A 20 2.05 11.14 -13.38
CA THR A 20 1.77 12.29 -14.26
C THR A 20 2.96 13.22 -14.25
N LYS A 21 3.25 13.96 -15.33
CA LYS A 21 4.36 14.93 -15.38
C LYS A 21 4.42 15.96 -14.23
N ARG A 22 3.29 16.19 -13.54
CA ARG A 22 3.21 17.09 -12.36
C ARG A 22 3.60 16.40 -11.05
N GLU A 23 3.36 15.09 -11.00
CA GLU A 23 3.68 14.20 -9.87
C GLU A 23 5.03 13.50 -10.03
N ASP A 24 5.55 13.39 -11.26
CA ASP A 24 6.87 12.89 -11.67
C ASP A 24 8.03 13.78 -11.22
N ASP A 25 7.83 14.51 -10.12
CA ASP A 25 8.93 15.16 -9.42
C ASP A 25 9.51 14.14 -8.43
N PHE A 26 10.73 13.69 -8.70
CA PHE A 26 11.41 12.67 -7.91
C PHE A 26 11.35 12.94 -6.40
N PHE A 27 11.51 14.20 -5.96
CA PHE A 27 11.43 14.56 -4.55
C PHE A 27 10.02 14.44 -3.96
N LYS A 28 8.97 14.68 -4.76
CA LYS A 28 7.59 14.47 -4.32
C LYS A 28 7.24 12.99 -4.24
N ILE A 29 7.70 12.18 -5.19
CA ILE A 29 7.46 10.74 -5.21
C ILE A 29 8.14 10.10 -4.01
N THR A 30 9.45 10.30 -3.85
CA THR A 30 10.24 9.73 -2.75
C THR A 30 9.67 10.07 -1.37
N ARG A 31 9.09 11.27 -1.18
CA ARG A 31 8.40 11.64 0.07
C ARG A 31 7.12 10.84 0.36
N ARG A 32 6.49 10.26 -0.66
CA ARG A 32 5.29 9.41 -0.55
C ARG A 32 5.63 7.92 -0.48
N LEU A 33 6.87 7.53 -0.78
CA LEU A 33 7.33 6.15 -0.72
C LEU A 33 7.67 5.77 0.72
N LYS A 34 7.25 4.57 1.12
CA LYS A 34 7.57 3.96 2.41
C LYS A 34 8.02 2.53 2.21
N THR A 35 9.07 2.14 2.91
CA THR A 35 9.48 0.73 3.01
C THR A 35 8.38 -0.07 3.71
N ASP A 36 7.90 -1.13 3.06
CA ASP A 36 6.90 -2.04 3.64
C ASP A 36 7.56 -3.35 4.09
N ARG A 37 7.90 -3.40 5.38
CA ARG A 37 8.47 -4.61 6.01
C ARG A 37 7.44 -5.70 6.25
N GLU A 38 6.14 -5.38 6.20
CA GLU A 38 5.09 -6.38 6.32
C GLU A 38 5.06 -7.24 5.05
N LEU A 39 5.05 -6.58 3.89
CA LEU A 39 5.12 -7.25 2.59
C LEU A 39 6.49 -7.89 2.35
N GLY A 40 7.58 -7.16 2.58
CA GLY A 40 8.93 -7.74 2.64
C GLY A 40 9.55 -8.19 1.30
N PHE A 41 9.14 -7.56 0.18
CA PHE A 41 9.81 -7.68 -1.12
C PHE A 41 11.06 -6.80 -1.15
N PHE A 42 12.20 -7.40 -0.84
CA PHE A 42 13.50 -6.74 -0.83
C PHE A 42 14.50 -7.52 -1.67
N ALA A 43 15.48 -6.83 -2.25
CA ALA A 43 16.66 -7.47 -2.81
C ALA A 43 17.43 -8.21 -1.70
N ALA A 44 18.17 -9.25 -2.08
CA ALA A 44 18.91 -10.08 -1.14
C ALA A 44 19.86 -9.24 -0.28
N ASP A 45 19.85 -9.49 1.04
CA ASP A 45 20.69 -8.83 2.05
C ASP A 45 20.62 -7.29 2.13
N TYR A 46 19.66 -6.65 1.45
CA TYR A 46 19.57 -5.18 1.36
C TYR A 46 19.38 -4.50 2.73
N TYR A 47 18.58 -5.11 3.62
CA TYR A 47 18.40 -4.64 5.00
C TYR A 47 19.06 -5.58 6.04
N GLY A 48 19.96 -6.46 5.59
CA GLY A 48 20.61 -7.48 6.40
C GLY A 48 20.04 -8.89 6.22
N ARG A 49 20.79 -9.88 6.71
CA ARG A 49 20.45 -11.31 6.57
C ARG A 49 19.08 -11.61 7.19
N GLY A 50 18.19 -12.20 6.39
CA GLY A 50 16.85 -12.62 6.83
C GLY A 50 15.79 -11.51 6.85
N SER A 51 16.09 -10.30 6.37
CA SER A 51 15.09 -9.24 6.21
C SER A 51 14.13 -9.48 5.04
N GLN A 52 14.59 -10.24 4.03
CA GLN A 52 13.84 -10.58 2.83
C GLN A 52 12.80 -11.66 3.16
N LYS A 53 11.52 -11.35 2.94
CA LYS A 53 10.44 -12.34 3.01
C LYS A 53 10.21 -12.98 1.66
N PHE A 54 10.25 -12.17 0.61
CA PHE A 54 10.11 -12.61 -0.76
C PHE A 54 11.27 -12.08 -1.61
N PRO A 55 11.82 -12.89 -2.52
CA PRO A 55 12.82 -12.41 -3.46
C PRO A 55 12.24 -11.30 -4.33
N TYR A 56 12.99 -10.21 -4.45
CA TYR A 56 12.62 -9.08 -5.28
C TYR A 56 13.74 -8.73 -6.27
N SER A 57 13.34 -8.48 -7.50
CA SER A 57 14.17 -8.06 -8.62
C SER A 57 13.32 -7.16 -9.51
N TYR A 58 13.84 -5.97 -9.82
CA TYR A 58 13.15 -4.98 -10.64
C TYR A 58 12.82 -5.53 -12.04
N ASP A 59 13.79 -6.16 -12.67
CA ASP A 59 13.63 -6.76 -14.01
C ASP A 59 12.60 -7.91 -13.99
N ASP A 60 12.65 -8.79 -12.99
CA ASP A 60 11.70 -9.92 -12.90
C ASP A 60 10.27 -9.44 -12.62
N PHE A 61 10.11 -8.38 -11.83
CA PHE A 61 8.81 -7.79 -11.56
C PHE A 61 8.16 -7.26 -12.84
N TYR A 62 8.90 -6.50 -13.65
CA TYR A 62 8.43 -6.00 -14.93
C TYR A 62 8.32 -7.07 -16.02
N ALA A 63 9.06 -8.17 -15.91
CA ALA A 63 8.90 -9.35 -16.76
C ALA A 63 7.56 -10.06 -16.50
N ALA A 64 7.14 -10.15 -15.24
CA ALA A 64 5.84 -10.70 -14.83
C ALA A 64 4.68 -9.71 -15.08
N SER A 65 4.95 -8.40 -15.04
CA SER A 65 3.94 -7.37 -15.24
C SER A 65 3.27 -7.43 -16.61
N THR A 66 1.96 -7.25 -16.62
CA THR A 66 1.15 -7.11 -17.83
C THR A 66 1.34 -5.75 -18.53
N ASP A 67 1.67 -4.69 -17.77
CA ASP A 67 2.01 -3.37 -18.30
C ASP A 67 3.42 -2.95 -17.84
N LYS A 68 4.33 -2.83 -18.80
CA LYS A 68 5.74 -2.46 -18.56
C LYS A 68 5.97 -0.96 -18.44
N LYS A 69 4.97 -0.15 -18.78
CA LYS A 69 5.06 1.30 -18.70
C LYS A 69 4.46 1.82 -17.40
N CYS A 70 3.73 1.01 -16.64
CA CYS A 70 3.14 1.41 -15.36
C CYS A 70 4.18 1.62 -14.26
N ASP A 71 3.94 2.63 -13.42
CA ASP A 71 4.78 2.97 -12.28
C ASP A 71 4.13 2.57 -10.94
N ILE A 72 2.80 2.60 -10.87
CA ILE A 72 2.02 2.31 -9.65
C ILE A 72 1.21 1.03 -9.85
N PHE A 73 1.38 0.11 -8.91
CA PHE A 73 0.74 -1.20 -8.88
C PHE A 73 -0.03 -1.37 -7.57
N ARG A 74 -1.26 -1.89 -7.65
CA ARG A 74 -2.08 -2.20 -6.48
C ARG A 74 -1.94 -3.68 -6.14
N CYS A 75 -1.55 -3.98 -4.91
CA CYS A 75 -1.56 -5.35 -4.41
C CYS A 75 -3.01 -5.74 -4.04
N VAL A 76 -3.48 -6.87 -4.57
CA VAL A 76 -4.86 -7.33 -4.37
C VAL A 76 -5.07 -7.84 -2.94
N GLU A 77 -4.05 -8.45 -2.32
CA GLU A 77 -4.20 -9.06 -0.99
C GLU A 77 -4.33 -8.03 0.13
N ASN A 78 -3.67 -6.88 0.01
CA ASN A 78 -3.68 -5.85 1.05
C ASN A 78 -4.34 -4.53 0.60
N GLY A 79 -4.66 -4.39 -0.68
CA GLY A 79 -5.28 -3.19 -1.26
C GLY A 79 -4.37 -1.95 -1.28
N ARG A 80 -3.08 -2.08 -0.94
CA ARG A 80 -2.12 -0.98 -0.91
C ARG A 80 -1.49 -0.77 -2.29
N LEU A 81 -1.05 0.46 -2.54
CA LEU A 81 -0.31 0.82 -3.74
C LEU A 81 1.19 0.66 -3.51
N TYR A 82 1.88 0.23 -4.56
CA TYR A 82 3.30 -0.06 -4.57
C TYR A 82 3.97 0.49 -5.82
N VAL A 83 5.22 0.90 -5.68
CA VAL A 83 6.08 1.38 -6.75
C VAL A 83 7.33 0.49 -6.77
N PRO A 84 7.58 -0.23 -7.88
CA PRO A 84 8.80 -1.01 -8.07
C PRO A 84 10.00 -0.07 -8.13
N CYS A 85 10.90 -0.20 -7.17
CA CYS A 85 12.18 0.50 -7.14
C CYS A 85 13.32 -0.48 -7.40
N GLN A 86 14.55 -0.01 -7.55
CA GLN A 86 15.68 -0.87 -7.93
C GLN A 86 15.92 -2.05 -6.97
N TYR A 87 15.72 -1.84 -5.66
CA TYR A 87 16.06 -2.83 -4.63
C TYR A 87 14.89 -3.30 -3.78
N GLU A 88 13.72 -2.66 -3.89
CA GLU A 88 12.55 -3.03 -3.09
C GLU A 88 11.26 -2.57 -3.75
N LEU A 89 10.16 -3.18 -3.32
CA LEU A 89 8.82 -2.74 -3.67
C LEU A 89 8.32 -1.76 -2.59
N GLN A 90 8.33 -0.47 -2.87
CA GLN A 90 7.99 0.56 -1.89
C GLN A 90 6.50 0.87 -1.89
N GLN A 91 5.89 0.96 -0.71
CA GLN A 91 4.50 1.38 -0.57
C GLN A 91 4.36 2.85 -0.99
N TYR A 92 3.42 3.12 -1.88
CA TYR A 92 3.06 4.46 -2.31
C TYR A 92 1.88 5.01 -1.53
N MET A 93 2.11 6.09 -0.79
CA MET A 93 1.06 6.82 -0.08
C MET A 93 0.44 7.87 -1.02
N ASP A 94 -0.54 7.44 -1.84
CA ASP A 94 -1.42 8.39 -2.52
C ASP A 94 -2.21 9.10 -1.42
N GLY A 95 -2.00 10.41 -1.21
CA GLY A 95 -2.54 11.18 -0.08
C GLY A 95 -4.08 11.15 0.06
N LYS A 96 -4.77 10.46 -0.85
CA LYS A 96 -6.13 9.96 -0.70
C LYS A 96 -6.04 8.53 -0.18
N GLN A 97 -6.01 8.38 1.15
CA GLN A 97 -6.26 7.08 1.77
C GLN A 97 -7.63 6.62 1.27
N GLN A 98 -7.67 5.71 0.29
CA GLN A 98 -8.91 5.04 -0.07
C GLN A 98 -9.38 4.35 1.19
N GLU A 99 -10.53 4.80 1.65
CA GLU A 99 -11.32 4.17 2.68
C GLU A 99 -11.46 2.73 2.23
N ILE A 100 -10.77 1.82 2.93
CA ILE A 100 -10.98 0.38 2.78
C ILE A 100 -12.51 0.21 2.82
N PRO A 101 -13.17 -0.41 1.82
CA PRO A 101 -14.57 -0.77 1.98
C PRO A 101 -14.65 -1.66 3.22
N GLN A 102 -15.15 -1.09 4.34
CA GLN A 102 -15.31 -1.81 5.58
C GLN A 102 -16.38 -2.86 5.35
N GLY A 103 -15.95 -4.06 4.96
CA GLY A 103 -16.81 -5.08 4.40
C GLY A 103 -16.56 -6.48 4.92
N HIS A 104 -15.93 -6.69 6.09
CA HIS A 104 -16.18 -7.86 6.94
C HIS A 104 -15.39 -7.81 8.27
N THR A 105 -15.94 -7.15 9.29
CA THR A 105 -15.97 -7.69 10.66
C THR A 105 -16.97 -6.87 11.48
N THR A 106 -18.04 -7.53 11.89
CA THR A 106 -19.09 -7.02 12.77
C THR A 106 -18.51 -6.61 14.12
N MET A 107 -18.69 -5.34 14.53
CA MET A 107 -19.11 -4.96 15.88
C MET A 107 -19.73 -3.54 15.86
N PRO A 108 -20.94 -3.33 16.42
CA PRO A 108 -21.57 -2.01 16.47
C PRO A 108 -20.82 -1.07 17.44
N LYS A 109 -20.45 0.12 16.97
CA LYS A 109 -19.97 1.21 17.83
C LYS A 109 -21.13 1.77 18.65
N GLU A 110 -21.14 1.51 19.95
CA GLU A 110 -22.00 2.21 20.90
C GLU A 110 -21.67 3.72 20.89
N ARG A 111 -22.70 4.53 20.64
CA ARG A 111 -22.66 5.99 20.75
C ARG A 111 -22.45 6.38 22.21
N GLY A 112 -21.35 7.07 22.49
CA GLY A 112 -21.16 7.76 23.76
C GLY A 112 -22.25 8.83 23.98
N GLN A 113 -23.07 8.65 25.01
CA GLN A 113 -23.85 9.74 25.58
C GLN A 113 -22.98 10.54 26.55
N LYS A 114 -22.82 11.83 26.25
CA LYS A 114 -22.37 12.87 27.19
C LYS A 114 -23.25 12.81 28.44
N LYS A 115 -22.65 12.48 29.58
CA LYS A 115 -23.32 12.63 30.89
C LYS A 115 -23.15 14.08 31.34
N GLU A 116 -24.17 14.89 31.07
CA GLU A 116 -24.37 16.22 31.64
C GLU A 116 -24.47 16.09 33.16
N ARG A 117 -23.44 16.52 33.89
CA ARG A 117 -23.50 16.66 35.35
C ARG A 117 -24.30 17.93 35.67
N ARG A 118 -25.61 17.79 35.92
CA ARG A 118 -26.39 18.81 36.62
C ARG A 118 -26.16 18.69 38.13
N ASN A 119 -25.82 19.83 38.71
CA ASN A 119 -25.77 20.12 40.13
C ASN A 119 -27.20 20.43 40.60
N ALA A 120 -27.65 19.81 41.70
CA ALA A 120 -28.77 20.29 42.52
C ALA A 120 -28.83 19.49 43.83
N TYR A 121 -28.08 19.96 44.83
CA TYR A 121 -28.31 19.63 46.23
C TYR A 121 -29.25 20.73 46.75
N GLU A 122 -30.56 20.50 46.65
CA GLU A 122 -31.58 21.22 47.40
C GLU A 122 -32.45 20.17 48.10
N ARG A 123 -32.18 19.95 49.38
CA ARG A 123 -33.13 19.54 50.42
C ARG A 123 -32.60 19.94 51.78
#